data_AF-A0A168AV48-F1
#
_entry.id   AF-A0A168AV48-F1
#
_cell.length_a   1.000
_cell.length_b   1.000
_cell.length_c   1.000
_cell.angle_alpha   90.00
_cell.angle_beta   90.00
_cell.angle_gamma   90.00
#
_symmetry.space_group_name_H-M   'P 1'
#
loop_
_entity.id
_entity.type
_entity.pdbx_description
1 polymer ?
#
loop_
_entity_poly.entity_id
_entity_poly.type
_entity_poly.pdbx_seq_one_letter_code
_entity_poly.pdbx_strand_id
1 'polypeptide(L)'
;METDTVSDQLFNTILTVVNRHGLQAGADHEVHVLESHGTLEAAKSYITSQSLEKLGLDPREFAVYAVRSSAKQDEAQDWPHGDGVLVFGRAPTGSEIRIAIATTPNRESLTTGPGGELLLPDSARHLHYILLTTVDYNVDRGGCSLTTEIVGVYVHRREAWAAARKALDGDKLAECDYSDEPKFAGEWPFGEDVAVHAISETGQNYYVAVQTPLWAHTERKHKVRKGLALA
;
A
#
# COMPACT_ATOMS: atom_id res chain seq x y z
N MET A 1 8.43 -12.78 -31.85
CA MET A 1 9.35 -12.53 -30.73
C MET A 1 8.79 -11.32 -30.02
N GLU A 2 7.99 -11.55 -28.98
CA GLU A 2 7.57 -10.47 -28.08
C GLU A 2 8.75 -10.19 -27.16
N THR A 3 9.23 -8.95 -27.18
CA THR A 3 10.45 -8.55 -26.49
C THR A 3 10.12 -8.19 -25.06
N ASP A 4 10.84 -8.77 -24.10
CA ASP A 4 10.83 -8.31 -22.72
C ASP A 4 11.17 -6.81 -22.70
N THR A 5 10.32 -6.01 -22.06
CA THR A 5 10.53 -4.56 -21.96
C THR A 5 10.83 -4.16 -20.52
N VAL A 6 11.82 -3.27 -20.35
CA VAL A 6 12.13 -2.66 -19.05
C VAL A 6 11.45 -1.30 -19.02
N SER A 7 10.46 -1.15 -18.15
CA SER A 7 9.81 0.15 -17.88
C SER A 7 10.63 0.94 -16.88
N ASP A 8 10.70 2.27 -17.03
CA ASP A 8 11.30 3.17 -16.02
C ASP A 8 10.48 3.22 -14.72
N GLN A 9 9.22 2.81 -14.78
CA GLN A 9 8.26 2.90 -13.68
C GLN A 9 7.58 1.56 -13.41
N LEU A 10 7.28 1.32 -12.14
CA LEU A 10 6.41 0.26 -11.66
C LEU A 10 5.08 0.85 -11.21
N PHE A 11 4.01 0.14 -11.53
CA PHE A 11 2.64 0.46 -11.16
C PHE A 11 2.19 -0.53 -10.08
N ASN A 12 2.12 -0.05 -8.85
CA ASN A 12 1.83 -0.86 -7.68
C ASN A 12 0.35 -0.74 -7.32
N THR A 13 -0.35 -1.86 -7.26
CA THR A 13 -1.72 -1.92 -6.78
C THR A 13 -1.74 -1.92 -5.25
N ILE A 14 -2.41 -0.93 -4.66
CA ILE A 14 -2.54 -0.77 -3.22
C ILE A 14 -3.99 -0.96 -2.81
N LEU A 15 -4.21 -1.70 -1.73
CA LEU A 15 -5.46 -1.78 -1.00
C LEU A 15 -5.35 -0.93 0.27
N THR A 16 -6.26 0.02 0.45
CA THR A 16 -6.49 0.70 1.71
C THR A 16 -7.79 0.18 2.32
N VAL A 17 -7.71 -0.30 3.55
CA VAL A 17 -8.86 -0.68 4.37
C VAL A 17 -9.07 0.41 5.42
N VAL A 18 -10.28 0.94 5.51
CA VAL A 18 -10.67 1.92 6.52
C VAL A 18 -11.71 1.27 7.41
N ASN A 19 -11.28 0.82 8.60
CA ASN A 19 -12.19 0.22 9.56
C ASN A 19 -12.85 1.31 10.40
N ARG A 20 -14.19 1.31 10.44
CA ARG A 20 -14.99 2.25 11.24
C ARG A 20 -15.81 1.48 12.26
N HIS A 21 -15.15 0.81 13.21
CA HIS A 21 -15.83 0.06 14.26
C HIS A 21 -16.01 0.91 15.54
N GLY A 22 -17.24 1.38 15.78
CA GLY A 22 -17.71 1.81 17.11
C GLY A 22 -17.16 3.14 17.68
N LEU A 23 -17.76 3.59 18.79
CA LEU A 23 -17.69 4.90 19.44
C LEU A 23 -16.31 5.38 19.97
N GLN A 24 -15.20 4.72 19.65
CA GLN A 24 -13.87 5.23 19.98
C GLN A 24 -13.30 5.97 18.78
N ALA A 25 -12.90 7.21 19.02
CA ALA A 25 -12.45 8.14 17.99
C ALA A 25 -11.20 7.62 17.28
N GLY A 26 -11.42 7.07 16.09
CA GLY A 26 -10.46 7.07 14.99
C GLY A 26 -10.72 5.98 13.97
N ALA A 27 -10.65 6.33 12.68
CA ALA A 27 -10.71 5.31 11.64
C ALA A 27 -9.33 4.66 11.55
N ASP A 28 -9.26 3.33 11.67
CA ASP A 28 -8.01 2.61 11.44
C ASP A 28 -7.83 2.47 9.93
N HIS A 29 -6.77 3.08 9.39
CA HIS A 29 -6.37 2.94 8.00
C HIS A 29 -5.24 1.91 7.89
N GLU A 30 -5.53 0.75 7.31
CA GLU A 30 -4.52 -0.25 6.98
C GLU A 30 -4.24 -0.19 5.48
N VAL A 31 -2.96 -0.10 5.10
CA VAL A 31 -2.51 -0.06 3.71
C VAL A 31 -1.72 -1.32 3.39
N HIS A 32 -2.08 -1.98 2.31
CA HIS A 32 -1.48 -3.23 1.85
C HIS A 32 -1.12 -3.14 0.37
N VAL A 33 0.07 -3.57 0.02
CA VAL A 33 0.43 -3.76 -1.38
C VAL A 33 -0.12 -5.09 -1.86
N LEU A 34 -0.82 -5.10 -2.99
CA LEU A 34 -1.37 -6.32 -3.58
C LEU A 34 -0.41 -6.91 -4.60
N GLU A 35 0.05 -6.11 -5.57
CA GLU A 35 0.86 -6.57 -6.69
C GLU A 35 1.52 -5.39 -7.41
N SER A 36 2.61 -5.63 -8.13
CA SER A 36 3.25 -4.65 -9.01
C SER A 36 3.22 -5.11 -10.45
N HIS A 37 3.06 -4.14 -11.34
CA HIS A 37 2.98 -4.34 -12.78
C HIS A 37 3.94 -3.37 -13.45
N GLY A 38 4.51 -3.72 -14.60
CA GLY A 38 5.37 -2.76 -15.30
C GLY A 38 4.65 -1.94 -16.37
N THR A 39 3.34 -2.14 -16.57
CA THR A 39 2.50 -1.24 -17.37
C THR A 39 1.26 -0.78 -16.60
N LEU A 40 0.81 0.45 -16.88
CA LEU A 40 -0.40 1.02 -16.28
C LEU A 40 -1.66 0.23 -16.67
N GLU A 41 -1.70 -0.28 -17.91
CA GLU A 41 -2.81 -1.08 -18.42
C GLU A 41 -2.96 -2.40 -17.65
N ALA A 42 -1.84 -3.11 -17.40
CA ALA A 42 -1.83 -4.33 -16.61
C ALA A 42 -2.33 -4.09 -15.18
N ALA A 43 -1.88 -3.01 -14.54
CA ALA A 43 -2.35 -2.64 -13.21
C ALA A 43 -3.87 -2.32 -13.19
N LYS A 44 -4.37 -1.57 -14.17
CA LYS A 44 -5.81 -1.29 -14.30
C LYS A 44 -6.62 -2.57 -14.52
N SER A 45 -6.17 -3.46 -15.40
CA SER A 45 -6.83 -4.74 -15.69
C SER A 45 -6.87 -5.64 -14.45
N TYR A 46 -5.75 -5.72 -13.71
CA TYR A 46 -5.67 -6.46 -12.47
C TYR A 46 -6.69 -5.97 -11.43
N ILE A 47 -6.78 -4.66 -11.22
CA ILE A 47 -7.71 -4.06 -10.25
C ILE A 47 -9.18 -4.31 -10.61
N THR A 48 -9.53 -4.21 -11.89
CA THR A 48 -10.94 -4.36 -12.31
C THR A 48 -11.36 -5.83 -12.39
N SER A 49 -10.43 -6.74 -12.67
CA SER A 49 -10.77 -8.13 -13.04
C SER A 49 -10.36 -9.17 -12.01
N GLN A 50 -9.33 -8.93 -11.19
CA GLN A 50 -8.72 -9.97 -10.36
C GLN A 50 -8.59 -9.59 -8.88
N SER A 51 -8.44 -8.32 -8.53
CA SER A 51 -8.05 -7.93 -7.18
C SER A 51 -9.06 -8.35 -6.11
N LEU A 52 -10.36 -8.20 -6.36
CA LEU A 52 -11.40 -8.66 -5.41
C LEU A 52 -11.47 -10.18 -5.29
N GLU A 53 -11.41 -10.89 -6.41
CA GLU A 53 -11.42 -12.35 -6.41
C GLU A 53 -10.22 -12.91 -5.63
N LYS A 54 -9.02 -12.34 -5.83
CA LYS A 54 -7.84 -12.71 -5.04
C LYS A 54 -8.03 -12.40 -3.55
N LEU A 55 -8.77 -11.33 -3.20
CA LEU A 55 -9.16 -11.03 -1.80
C LEU A 55 -10.25 -12.00 -1.29
N GLY A 56 -10.87 -12.78 -2.17
CA GLY A 56 -12.02 -13.65 -1.94
C GLY A 56 -13.32 -12.87 -1.75
N LEU A 57 -13.33 -11.59 -2.13
CA LEU A 57 -14.43 -10.65 -1.87
C LEU A 57 -15.37 -10.64 -3.06
N ASP A 58 -16.67 -10.63 -2.78
CA ASP A 58 -17.71 -10.47 -3.75
C ASP A 58 -18.23 -9.03 -3.71
N PRO A 59 -18.35 -8.34 -4.86
CA PRO A 59 -18.99 -7.02 -4.95
C PRO A 59 -20.36 -6.93 -4.24
N ARG A 60 -21.10 -8.04 -4.18
CA ARG A 60 -22.44 -8.13 -3.55
C ARG A 60 -22.39 -8.08 -2.03
N GLU A 61 -21.23 -8.32 -1.40
CA GLU A 61 -21.04 -8.18 0.06
C GLU A 61 -21.00 -6.69 0.49
N PHE A 62 -20.84 -5.76 -0.45
CA PHE A 62 -20.76 -4.33 -0.16
C PHE A 62 -22.12 -3.64 -0.30
N ALA A 63 -22.43 -2.74 0.64
CA ALA A 63 -23.58 -1.85 0.55
C ALA A 63 -23.40 -0.77 -0.53
N VAL A 64 -22.16 -0.35 -0.77
CA VAL A 64 -21.79 0.52 -1.89
C VAL A 64 -20.58 -0.09 -2.58
N TYR A 65 -20.67 -0.29 -3.88
CA TYR A 65 -19.55 -0.75 -4.69
C TYR A 65 -19.48 0.07 -5.98
N ALA A 66 -18.30 0.61 -6.28
CA ALA A 66 -18.07 1.43 -7.45
C ALA A 66 -16.71 1.11 -8.07
N VAL A 67 -16.69 1.04 -9.40
CA VAL A 67 -15.48 0.85 -10.19
C VAL A 67 -15.37 2.01 -11.17
N ARG A 68 -14.21 2.67 -11.18
CA ARG A 68 -13.93 3.76 -12.10
C ARG A 68 -13.71 3.18 -13.49
N SER A 69 -14.62 3.48 -14.42
CA SER A 69 -14.52 3.01 -15.81
C SER A 69 -13.49 3.83 -16.58
N SER A 70 -12.58 3.16 -17.31
CA SER A 70 -11.60 3.81 -18.20
C SER A 70 -12.24 4.40 -19.47
N ALA A 71 -13.42 3.94 -19.86
CA ALA A 71 -14.10 4.33 -21.10
C ALA A 71 -14.66 5.77 -21.11
N LYS A 72 -14.58 6.50 -19.98
CA LYS A 72 -15.10 7.86 -19.83
C LYS A 72 -14.09 8.80 -19.16
N GLN A 73 -12.79 8.66 -19.47
CA GLN A 73 -11.80 9.63 -18.98
C GLN A 73 -12.04 11.07 -19.47
N ASP A 74 -12.86 11.26 -20.52
CA ASP A 74 -13.16 12.57 -21.12
C ASP A 74 -14.43 13.26 -20.60
N GLU A 75 -15.27 12.59 -19.80
CA GLU A 75 -16.37 13.25 -19.10
C GLU A 75 -16.00 13.30 -17.63
N ALA A 76 -15.99 14.51 -17.07
CA ALA A 76 -15.86 14.76 -15.63
C ALA A 76 -17.03 14.08 -14.89
N GLN A 77 -16.94 12.77 -14.73
CA GLN A 77 -17.85 11.99 -13.93
C GLN A 77 -17.47 12.29 -12.48
N ASP A 78 -18.43 12.79 -11.70
CA ASP A 78 -18.28 13.01 -10.25
C ASP A 78 -17.77 11.71 -9.62
N TRP A 79 -16.46 11.62 -9.40
CA TRP A 79 -15.79 10.49 -8.76
C TRP A 79 -15.39 10.93 -7.36
N PRO A 80 -16.25 10.72 -6.33
CA PRO A 80 -16.03 11.27 -5.00
C PRO A 80 -15.00 10.48 -4.18
N HIS A 81 -14.41 9.43 -4.75
CA HIS A 81 -13.56 8.49 -4.02
C HIS A 81 -12.06 8.79 -4.14
N GLY A 82 -11.69 9.88 -4.85
CA GLY A 82 -10.32 10.35 -5.02
C GLY A 82 -9.68 9.94 -6.34
N ASP A 83 -8.83 10.82 -6.89
CA ASP A 83 -8.32 10.74 -8.25
C ASP A 83 -7.47 9.50 -8.55
N GLY A 84 -6.89 8.87 -7.53
CA GLY A 84 -6.10 7.63 -7.68
C GLY A 84 -6.89 6.34 -7.46
N VAL A 85 -8.12 6.41 -6.97
CA VAL A 85 -8.91 5.23 -6.63
C VAL A 85 -9.64 4.71 -7.86
N LEU A 86 -9.50 3.41 -8.12
CA LEU A 86 -10.15 2.71 -9.22
C LEU A 86 -11.28 1.81 -8.75
N VAL A 87 -11.21 1.27 -7.52
CA VAL A 87 -12.29 0.50 -6.93
C VAL A 87 -12.56 1.03 -5.53
N PHE A 88 -13.83 1.28 -5.23
CA PHE A 88 -14.33 1.64 -3.90
C PHE A 88 -15.38 0.62 -3.47
N GLY A 89 -15.29 0.17 -2.22
CA GLY A 89 -16.29 -0.67 -1.58
C GLY A 89 -16.57 -0.17 -0.18
N ARG A 90 -17.84 -0.15 0.24
CA ARG A 90 -18.23 0.11 1.62
C ARG A 90 -19.13 -1.01 2.12
N ALA A 91 -18.68 -1.68 3.17
CA ALA A 91 -19.42 -2.73 3.86
C ALA A 91 -20.68 -2.15 4.51
N PRO A 92 -21.72 -2.97 4.77
CA PRO A 92 -22.90 -2.55 5.53
C PRO A 92 -22.58 -2.01 6.93
N THR A 93 -21.48 -2.48 7.51
CA THR A 93 -20.94 -2.06 8.82
C THR A 93 -20.25 -0.70 8.79
N GLY A 94 -20.02 -0.13 7.61
CA GLY A 94 -19.37 1.17 7.43
C GLY A 94 -17.87 1.10 7.14
N SER A 95 -17.22 -0.06 7.26
CA SER A 95 -15.84 -0.25 6.82
C SER A 95 -15.71 -0.06 5.31
N GLU A 96 -14.62 0.57 4.86
CA GLU A 96 -14.38 0.88 3.45
C GLU A 96 -13.13 0.17 2.93
N ILE A 97 -13.15 -0.17 1.64
CA ILE A 97 -11.96 -0.53 0.87
C ILE A 97 -11.77 0.47 -0.27
N ARG A 98 -10.50 0.78 -0.55
CA ARG A 98 -10.07 1.58 -1.70
C ARG A 98 -8.93 0.85 -2.37
N ILE A 99 -9.06 0.60 -3.68
CA ILE A 99 -7.98 0.02 -4.48
C ILE A 99 -7.50 1.07 -5.46
N ALA A 100 -6.21 1.36 -5.41
CA ALA A 100 -5.56 2.44 -6.15
C ALA A 100 -4.26 1.95 -6.80
N ILE A 101 -3.71 2.76 -7.71
CA ILE A 101 -2.39 2.54 -8.30
C ILE A 101 -1.44 3.60 -7.75
N ALA A 102 -0.30 3.17 -7.24
CA ALA A 102 0.83 4.03 -6.89
C ALA A 102 2.00 3.75 -7.83
N THR A 103 2.62 4.81 -8.34
CA THR A 103 3.75 4.71 -9.27
C THR A 103 5.06 4.88 -8.54
N THR A 104 6.04 4.01 -8.81
CA THR A 104 7.40 4.12 -8.27
C THR A 104 8.44 3.93 -9.38
N PRO A 105 9.65 4.48 -9.25
CA PRO A 105 10.74 4.16 -10.16
C PRO A 105 11.09 2.66 -10.14
N ASN A 106 11.40 2.09 -11.31
CA ASN A 106 11.88 0.71 -11.46
C ASN A 106 13.40 0.62 -11.20
N ARG A 107 13.81 0.82 -9.95
CA ARG A 107 15.24 0.85 -9.56
C ARG A 107 15.97 -0.48 -9.80
N GLU A 108 15.22 -1.58 -9.75
CA GLU A 108 15.73 -2.94 -9.91
C GLU A 108 15.79 -3.37 -11.39
N SER A 109 15.41 -2.49 -12.33
CA SER A 109 15.35 -2.79 -13.78
C SER A 109 14.57 -4.06 -14.10
N LEU A 110 13.46 -4.29 -13.39
CA LEU A 110 12.61 -5.46 -13.59
C LEU A 110 12.03 -5.47 -15.00
N THR A 111 12.15 -6.60 -15.67
CA THR A 111 11.55 -6.85 -16.98
C THR A 111 10.08 -7.16 -16.86
N THR A 112 9.33 -6.77 -17.88
CA THR A 112 7.92 -7.14 -18.04
C THR A 112 7.73 -8.15 -19.14
N GLY A 113 6.86 -9.11 -18.88
CA GLY A 113 6.33 -9.98 -19.93
C GLY A 113 5.28 -9.25 -20.80
N PRO A 114 4.78 -9.91 -21.84
CA PRO A 114 3.87 -9.31 -22.83
C PRO A 114 2.56 -8.76 -22.24
N GLY A 115 2.08 -9.32 -21.13
CA GLY A 115 0.88 -8.88 -20.42
C GLY A 115 1.13 -7.77 -19.39
N GLY A 116 2.36 -7.27 -19.27
CA GLY A 116 2.75 -6.28 -18.27
C GLY A 116 2.99 -6.85 -16.86
N GLU A 117 2.95 -8.17 -16.71
CA GLU A 117 3.39 -8.88 -15.50
C GLU A 117 4.90 -8.69 -15.30
N LEU A 118 5.32 -8.55 -14.04
CA LEU A 118 6.73 -8.47 -13.71
C LEU A 118 7.36 -9.86 -13.70
N LEU A 119 8.48 -9.99 -14.41
CA LEU A 119 9.31 -11.18 -14.37
C LEU A 119 10.30 -11.02 -13.22
N LEU A 120 10.04 -11.75 -12.14
CA LEU A 120 10.95 -11.77 -10.99
C LEU A 120 12.14 -12.68 -11.25
N PRO A 121 13.34 -12.35 -10.75
CA PRO A 121 14.47 -13.27 -10.76
C PRO A 121 14.14 -14.58 -10.03
N ASP A 122 14.74 -15.70 -10.44
CA ASP A 122 14.50 -17.03 -9.85
C ASP A 122 14.72 -17.09 -8.31
N SER A 123 15.52 -16.16 -7.78
CA SER A 123 15.82 -16.04 -6.36
C SER A 123 14.69 -15.40 -5.53
N ALA A 124 13.68 -14.81 -6.18
CA ALA A 124 12.64 -14.02 -5.52
C ALA A 124 11.24 -14.57 -5.76
N ARG A 125 10.49 -14.73 -4.66
CA ARG A 125 9.08 -15.16 -4.70
C ARG A 125 8.11 -13.99 -4.71
N HIS A 126 8.56 -12.83 -4.25
CA HIS A 126 7.78 -11.61 -4.15
C HIS A 126 8.75 -10.42 -4.02
N LEU A 127 8.23 -9.23 -4.27
CA LEU A 127 8.93 -7.97 -4.04
C LEU A 127 8.80 -7.51 -2.59
N HIS A 128 9.70 -6.63 -2.18
CA HIS A 128 9.68 -5.95 -0.89
C HIS A 128 9.45 -4.46 -1.12
N TYR A 129 8.47 -3.91 -0.41
CA TYR A 129 7.98 -2.55 -0.55
C TYR A 129 8.36 -1.74 0.66
N ILE A 130 8.91 -0.55 0.45
CA ILE A 130 9.08 0.42 1.51
C ILE A 130 7.84 1.31 1.52
N LEU A 131 7.09 1.26 2.61
CA LEU A 131 5.93 2.11 2.86
C LEU A 131 6.33 3.19 3.85
N LEU A 132 6.11 4.45 3.48
CA LEU A 132 6.20 5.59 4.38
C LEU A 132 4.78 5.98 4.77
N THR A 133 4.44 5.82 6.04
CA THR A 133 3.19 6.30 6.61
C THR A 133 3.44 7.58 7.38
N THR A 134 2.71 8.64 7.04
CA THR A 134 2.75 9.94 7.73
C THR A 134 1.45 10.14 8.47
N VAL A 135 1.53 10.42 9.77
CA VAL A 135 0.36 10.78 10.61
C VAL A 135 0.44 12.27 10.93
N ASP A 136 -0.57 13.02 10.47
CA ASP A 136 -0.66 14.46 10.66
C ASP A 136 -1.60 14.81 11.81
N TYR A 137 -1.02 15.00 12.98
CA TYR A 137 -1.75 15.39 14.19
C TYR A 137 -2.21 16.85 14.19
N ASN A 138 -1.69 17.70 13.30
CA ASN A 138 -2.13 19.09 13.16
C ASN A 138 -3.46 19.18 12.41
N VAL A 139 -3.66 18.29 11.43
CA VAL A 139 -4.94 18.15 10.71
C VAL A 139 -5.96 17.41 11.56
N ASP A 140 -5.55 16.32 12.21
CA ASP A 140 -6.41 15.56 13.12
C ASP A 140 -5.64 15.09 14.35
N ARG A 141 -5.94 15.70 15.49
CA ARG A 141 -5.33 15.32 16.78
C ARG A 141 -5.63 13.87 17.19
N GLY A 142 -6.65 13.25 16.60
CA GLY A 142 -6.96 11.83 16.79
C GLY A 142 -6.01 10.87 16.05
N GLY A 143 -5.18 11.38 15.13
CA GLY A 143 -4.25 10.55 14.35
C GLY A 143 -4.88 9.79 13.20
N CYS A 144 -6.12 10.10 12.81
CA CYS A 144 -6.81 9.44 11.70
C CYS A 144 -6.41 10.03 10.34
N SER A 145 -5.88 11.26 10.34
CA SER A 145 -5.33 11.88 9.14
C SER A 145 -3.94 11.30 8.87
N LEU A 146 -3.92 10.16 8.18
CA LEU A 146 -2.69 9.55 7.73
C LEU A 146 -2.63 9.36 6.22
N THR A 147 -1.43 9.47 5.67
CA THR A 147 -1.12 9.12 4.28
C THR A 147 -0.12 7.98 4.27
N THR A 148 -0.13 7.16 3.23
CA THR A 148 0.88 6.12 3.06
C THR A 148 1.30 6.05 1.60
N GLU A 149 2.60 6.06 1.38
CA GLU A 149 3.22 6.10 0.05
C GLU A 149 4.23 4.95 -0.09
N ILE A 150 4.32 4.37 -1.28
CA ILE A 150 5.41 3.44 -1.60
C ILE A 150 6.60 4.26 -2.08
N VAL A 151 7.68 4.27 -1.30
CA VAL A 151 8.90 5.04 -1.62
C VAL A 151 9.98 4.21 -2.31
N GLY A 152 9.81 2.89 -2.34
CA GLY A 152 10.71 1.98 -3.03
C GLY A 152 10.18 0.55 -3.14
N VAL A 153 10.68 -0.16 -4.15
CA VAL A 153 10.35 -1.56 -4.45
C VAL A 153 11.66 -2.28 -4.77
N TYR A 154 11.89 -3.42 -4.11
CA TYR A 154 13.16 -4.16 -4.17
C TYR A 154 12.91 -5.66 -4.31
N VAL A 155 13.86 -6.37 -4.94
CA VAL A 155 13.82 -7.82 -5.03
C VAL A 155 14.18 -8.48 -3.70
N HIS A 156 15.09 -7.88 -2.93
CA HIS A 156 15.61 -8.47 -1.70
C HIS A 156 15.27 -7.68 -0.44
N ARG A 157 14.76 -8.37 0.59
CA ARG A 157 14.40 -7.75 1.88
C ARG A 157 15.55 -6.95 2.49
N ARG A 158 16.78 -7.46 2.41
CA ARG A 158 17.97 -6.81 2.98
C ARG A 158 18.21 -5.43 2.37
N GLU A 159 18.02 -5.31 1.06
CA GLU A 159 18.21 -4.05 0.34
C GLU A 159 17.06 -3.09 0.61
N ALA A 160 15.82 -3.59 0.61
CA ALA A 160 14.65 -2.82 1.05
C ALA A 160 14.84 -2.25 2.46
N TRP A 161 15.34 -3.05 3.40
CA TRP A 161 15.59 -2.63 4.78
C TRP A 161 16.69 -1.58 4.88
N ALA A 162 17.81 -1.78 4.17
CA ALA A 162 18.89 -0.80 4.12
C ALA A 162 18.44 0.54 3.51
N ALA A 163 17.59 0.50 2.48
CA ALA A 163 17.02 1.70 1.87
C ALA A 163 15.93 2.34 2.74
N ALA A 164 15.13 1.56 3.48
CA ALA A 164 14.11 2.07 4.39
C ALA A 164 14.72 2.95 5.48
N ARG A 165 15.88 2.57 6.00
CA ARG A 165 16.63 3.40 6.97
C ARG A 165 17.02 4.77 6.45
N LYS A 166 17.17 4.90 5.14
CA LYS A 166 17.59 6.14 4.46
C LYS A 166 16.42 6.88 3.84
N ALA A 167 15.19 6.40 4.04
CA ALA A 167 14.02 6.96 3.37
C ALA A 167 13.72 8.40 3.78
N LEU A 168 14.17 8.80 4.98
CA LEU A 168 14.01 10.14 5.55
C LEU A 168 15.34 10.94 5.58
N ASP A 169 16.37 10.48 4.85
CA ASP A 169 17.65 11.19 4.80
C ASP A 169 17.47 12.57 4.17
N GLY A 170 17.80 13.62 4.92
CA GLY A 170 17.67 15.01 4.49
C GLY A 170 16.39 15.72 4.98
N ASP A 171 15.48 14.99 5.62
CA ASP A 171 14.30 15.57 6.25
C ASP A 171 14.64 16.27 7.57
N LYS A 172 13.83 17.28 7.92
CA LYS A 172 13.95 18.00 9.20
C LYS A 172 13.16 17.26 10.28
N LEU A 173 13.89 16.43 11.03
CA LEU A 173 13.35 15.57 12.08
C LEU A 173 13.75 16.10 13.46
N ALA A 174 12.78 16.13 14.37
CA ALA A 174 13.02 16.37 15.79
C ALA A 174 13.52 15.09 16.50
N GLU A 175 13.01 13.93 16.08
CA GLU A 175 13.38 12.62 16.61
C GLU A 175 13.40 11.59 15.47
N CYS A 176 14.33 10.64 15.53
CA CYS A 176 14.46 9.56 14.56
C CYS A 176 15.08 8.34 15.24
N ASP A 177 14.30 7.27 15.27
CA ASP A 177 14.59 6.03 15.96
C ASP A 177 14.66 4.87 14.96
N TYR A 178 15.71 4.06 15.08
CA TYR A 178 15.88 2.86 14.28
C TYR A 178 15.61 1.60 15.11
N SER A 179 14.87 0.67 14.53
CA SER A 179 14.50 -0.63 15.15
C SER A 179 15.68 -1.47 15.66
N ASP A 180 16.88 -1.27 15.15
CA ASP A 180 18.09 -2.01 15.52
C ASP A 180 19.01 -1.27 16.50
N GLU A 181 18.58 -0.12 17.01
CA GLU A 181 19.32 0.57 18.07
C GLU A 181 19.36 -0.28 19.35
N PRO A 182 20.48 -0.29 20.09
CA PRO A 182 20.62 -1.07 21.32
C PRO A 182 19.52 -0.79 22.36
N LYS A 183 18.95 0.42 22.38
CA LYS A 183 17.89 0.81 23.31
C LYS A 183 16.55 0.09 23.06
N PHE A 184 16.35 -0.47 21.88
CA PHE A 184 15.15 -1.22 21.49
C PHE A 184 15.38 -2.73 21.38
N ALA A 185 16.53 -3.23 21.85
CA ALA A 185 16.83 -4.65 21.80
C ALA A 185 15.77 -5.49 22.57
N GLY A 186 14.89 -6.16 21.81
CA GLY A 186 13.80 -6.98 22.34
C GLY A 186 12.47 -6.25 22.54
N GLU A 187 12.42 -4.93 22.40
CA GLU A 187 11.23 -4.11 22.66
C GLU A 187 11.11 -2.97 21.64
N TRP A 188 10.79 -3.31 20.39
CA TRP A 188 10.46 -2.32 19.35
C TRP A 188 8.93 -2.11 19.29
N PRO A 189 8.41 -0.94 19.71
CA PRO A 189 6.97 -0.77 19.94
C PRO A 189 6.17 -0.48 18.65
N PHE A 190 6.84 -0.17 17.55
CA PHE A 190 6.20 0.30 16.32
C PHE A 190 5.86 -0.83 15.34
N GLY A 191 6.26 -2.06 15.64
CA GLY A 191 5.96 -3.27 14.86
C GLY A 191 7.15 -3.81 14.09
N GLU A 192 7.19 -5.14 13.94
CA GLU A 192 8.36 -5.89 13.42
C GLU A 192 8.77 -5.52 11.99
N ASP A 193 7.83 -5.01 11.20
CA ASP A 193 8.09 -4.57 9.81
C ASP A 193 8.57 -3.11 9.74
N VAL A 194 8.49 -2.35 10.83
CA VAL A 194 8.89 -0.93 10.86
C VAL A 194 10.39 -0.82 11.12
N ALA A 195 11.11 -0.27 10.15
CA ALA A 195 12.55 -0.05 10.24
C ALA A 195 12.88 1.26 10.98
N VAL A 196 12.06 2.31 10.77
CA VAL A 196 12.26 3.66 11.29
C VAL A 196 10.95 4.21 11.84
N HIS A 197 10.99 4.82 13.02
CA HIS A 197 9.98 5.75 13.50
C HIS A 197 10.63 7.13 13.66
N ALA A 198 9.98 8.18 13.20
CA ALA A 198 10.52 9.53 13.30
C ALA A 198 9.41 10.55 13.55
N ILE A 199 9.80 11.70 14.10
CA ILE A 199 8.91 12.82 14.36
C ILE A 199 9.49 14.06 13.70
N SER A 200 8.69 14.77 12.90
CA SER A 200 9.08 16.04 12.31
C SER A 200 9.17 17.16 13.35
N GLU A 201 9.84 18.27 13.01
CA GLU A 201 9.80 19.49 13.84
C GLU A 201 8.38 20.06 14.04
N THR A 202 7.45 19.71 13.14
CA THR A 202 6.04 20.13 13.19
C THR A 202 5.14 19.15 13.94
N GLY A 203 5.71 18.06 14.49
CA GLY A 203 4.98 17.04 15.27
C GLY A 203 4.27 15.97 14.44
N GLN A 204 4.53 15.89 13.14
CA GLN A 204 4.06 14.79 12.29
C GLN A 204 4.87 13.53 12.60
N ASN A 205 4.21 12.38 12.68
CA ASN A 205 4.90 11.10 12.88
C ASN A 205 5.10 10.40 11.53
N TYR A 206 6.28 9.81 11.35
CA TYR A 206 6.64 9.00 10.20
C TYR A 206 6.93 7.58 10.63
N TYR A 207 6.40 6.62 9.90
CA TYR A 207 6.68 5.20 10.05
C TYR A 207 7.19 4.66 8.72
N VAL A 208 8.42 4.15 8.69
CA VAL A 208 8.98 3.52 7.49
C VAL A 208 9.00 2.02 7.67
N ALA A 209 8.14 1.31 6.94
CA ALA A 209 7.98 -0.13 7.02
C ALA A 209 8.43 -0.85 5.75
N VAL A 210 8.96 -2.06 5.90
CA VAL A 210 9.25 -2.97 4.78
C VAL A 210 8.21 -4.09 4.76
N GLN A 211 7.34 -4.07 3.75
CA GLN A 211 6.27 -5.05 3.61
C GLN A 211 6.43 -5.92 2.36
N THR A 212 5.74 -7.05 2.35
CA THR A 212 5.57 -7.95 1.21
C THR A 212 4.13 -7.84 0.71
N PRO A 213 3.81 -8.35 -0.50
CA PRO A 213 2.43 -8.39 -0.98
C PRO A 213 1.51 -9.07 0.04
N LEU A 214 0.26 -8.63 0.12
CA LEU A 214 -0.74 -9.20 1.03
C LEU A 214 -0.84 -10.73 0.94
N TRP A 215 -0.60 -11.27 -0.25
CA TRP A 215 -0.66 -12.70 -0.56
C TRP A 215 0.54 -13.51 -0.07
N ALA A 216 1.65 -12.87 0.28
CA ALA A 216 2.86 -13.56 0.74
C ALA A 216 2.64 -14.27 2.09
N HIS A 217 1.65 -13.82 2.88
CA HIS A 217 1.31 -14.39 4.18
C HIS A 217 -0.20 -14.61 4.30
N THR A 218 -0.63 -15.88 4.37
CA THR A 218 -2.05 -16.27 4.42
C THR A 218 -2.80 -15.64 5.60
N GLU A 219 -2.13 -15.42 6.72
CA GLU A 219 -2.72 -14.81 7.93
C GLU A 219 -3.15 -13.35 7.71
N ARG A 220 -2.36 -12.57 6.95
CA ARG A 220 -2.68 -11.16 6.67
C ARG A 220 -3.95 -11.04 5.84
N LYS A 221 -4.12 -11.92 4.84
CA LYS A 221 -5.36 -12.00 4.05
C LYS A 221 -6.58 -12.29 4.93
N HIS A 222 -6.47 -13.23 5.88
CA HIS A 222 -7.57 -13.54 6.79
C HIS A 222 -7.90 -12.37 7.73
N LYS A 223 -6.88 -11.66 8.24
CA LYS A 223 -7.06 -10.47 9.07
C LYS A 223 -7.84 -9.39 8.33
N VAL A 224 -7.45 -9.07 7.08
CA VAL A 224 -8.15 -8.08 6.24
C VAL A 224 -9.62 -8.45 6.06
N ARG A 225 -9.93 -9.69 5.68
CA ARG A 225 -11.32 -10.15 5.53
C ARG A 225 -12.11 -10.02 6.82
N LYS A 226 -11.53 -10.42 7.96
CA LYS A 226 -12.18 -10.34 9.27
C LYS A 226 -12.45 -8.89 9.67
N GLY A 227 -11.51 -7.97 9.41
CA GLY A 227 -11.64 -6.54 9.71
C GLY A 227 -12.79 -5.86 8.95
N LEU A 228 -13.01 -6.28 7.71
CA LEU A 228 -14.10 -5.77 6.88
C LEU A 228 -15.49 -6.18 7.38
N ALA A 229 -15.59 -7.18 8.28
CA ALA A 229 -16.84 -7.66 8.87
C ALA A 229 -17.96 -7.83 7.84
N LEU A 230 -17.61 -8.41 6.70
CA LEU A 230 -18.54 -8.71 5.61
C LEU A 230 -19.40 -9.92 6.00
N ALA A 231 -20.67 -9.90 5.58
CA ALA A 231 -21.70 -10.84 6.00
C ALA A 231 -21.54 -12.22 5.36
#